data_AF-A0A8H4B1V3-F1
#
_entry.id   AF-A0A8H4B1V3-F1
#
_cell.length_a   1.000
_cell.length_b   1.000
_cell.length_c   1.000
_cell.angle_alpha   90.00
_cell.angle_beta   90.00
_cell.angle_gamma   90.00
#
_symmetry.space_group_name_H-M   'P 1'
#
loop_
_entity.id
_entity.type
_entity.pdbx_description
1 polymer ?
#
loop_
_entity_poly.entity_id
_entity_poly.type
_entity_poly.pdbx_seq_one_letter_code
_entity_poly.pdbx_strand_id
1 'polypeptide(L)'
;MSSKAQQKIDLNDLDLNRSYTFEEFEYINDQLKYHTFEINGQPVNLFEHDKNGNLIPMPQSTINMEAVVSEIVRQLGNWNVQNGQGGAVTSSQGGFNFHVGGRRTIRAPDVSFTSKDVYCHLNQQQLWTFKGEPFTPMVVIEVSDTIKKKVFEDLDEKFKIEYFAMGTSVQMGLLIDPQKKRMWIYKRNEKGEVFRSERTWGDIDGGDILPGFTLDVEMIEDTISQESRSTETSKKSESVNCPKCNNHFTNCLSFMKHFEKSHIREQKG
;
A
#
# COMPACT_ATOMS: atom_id res chain seq x y z
N MET A 1 -29.30 13.97 1.80
CA MET A 1 -30.59 13.26 1.58
C MET A 1 -30.26 11.92 0.97
N SER A 2 -30.59 10.84 1.67
CA SER A 2 -30.28 9.48 1.21
C SER A 2 -31.17 9.12 0.00
N SER A 3 -30.58 8.56 -1.07
CA SER A 3 -31.33 8.21 -2.29
C SER A 3 -32.25 7.01 -2.03
N LYS A 4 -33.32 6.83 -2.82
CA LYS A 4 -34.23 5.66 -2.69
C LYS A 4 -33.50 4.30 -2.79
N ALA A 5 -32.31 4.25 -3.37
CA ALA A 5 -31.48 3.04 -3.45
C ALA A 5 -30.81 2.68 -2.11
N GLN A 6 -30.41 3.69 -1.33
CA GLN A 6 -29.76 3.50 -0.03
C GLN A 6 -30.74 2.96 1.04
N GLN A 7 -32.05 3.17 0.87
CA GLN A 7 -33.10 2.69 1.78
C GLN A 7 -33.39 1.18 1.67
N LYS A 8 -32.77 0.44 0.75
CA LYS A 8 -33.00 -1.00 0.54
C LYS A 8 -31.83 -1.91 0.91
N ILE A 9 -30.69 -1.36 1.34
CA ILE A 9 -29.53 -2.17 1.71
C ILE A 9 -29.67 -2.57 3.17
N ASP A 10 -29.81 -3.87 3.42
CA ASP A 10 -29.67 -4.41 4.77
C ASP A 10 -28.18 -4.50 5.11
N LEU A 11 -27.72 -3.63 5.99
CA LEU A 11 -26.32 -3.58 6.42
C LEU A 11 -25.94 -4.75 7.33
N ASN A 12 -26.91 -5.51 7.85
CA ASN A 12 -26.65 -6.69 8.66
C ASN A 12 -26.54 -7.97 7.83
N ASP A 13 -26.99 -7.95 6.57
CA ASP A 13 -27.03 -9.11 5.67
C ASP A 13 -26.74 -8.68 4.21
N LEU A 14 -25.50 -8.26 3.95
CA LEU A 14 -25.08 -7.90 2.59
C LEU A 14 -24.93 -9.16 1.73
N ASP A 15 -25.74 -9.25 0.68
CA ASP A 15 -25.58 -10.28 -0.36
C ASP A 15 -24.34 -10.01 -1.21
N LEU A 16 -23.26 -10.77 -0.99
CA LEU A 16 -22.01 -10.64 -1.75
C LEU A 16 -22.07 -11.24 -3.16
N ASN A 17 -23.16 -11.91 -3.52
CA ASN A 17 -23.32 -12.52 -4.85
C ASN A 17 -24.01 -11.58 -5.85
N ARG A 18 -24.47 -10.40 -5.41
CA ARG A 18 -25.05 -9.38 -6.30
C ARG A 18 -24.05 -8.29 -6.65
N SER A 19 -24.33 -7.62 -7.76
CA SER A 19 -23.64 -6.40 -8.16
C SER A 19 -24.21 -5.19 -7.42
N TYR A 20 -23.32 -4.30 -6.97
CA TYR A 20 -23.60 -3.03 -6.33
C TYR A 20 -23.16 -1.90 -7.25
N THR A 21 -23.97 -0.86 -7.33
CA THR A 21 -23.59 0.42 -7.95
C THR A 21 -22.47 1.08 -7.16
N PHE A 22 -21.77 2.02 -7.80
CA PHE A 22 -20.70 2.77 -7.13
C PHE A 22 -21.24 3.61 -5.95
N GLU A 23 -22.46 4.15 -6.08
CA GLU A 23 -23.12 4.89 -5.00
C GLU A 23 -23.52 4.00 -3.82
N GLU A 24 -23.93 2.75 -4.07
CA GLU A 24 -24.17 1.76 -3.01
C GLU A 24 -22.85 1.37 -2.33
N PHE A 25 -21.78 1.17 -3.09
CA PHE A 25 -20.44 0.93 -2.57
C PHE A 25 -19.95 2.07 -1.65
N GLU A 26 -20.03 3.32 -2.11
CA GLU A 26 -19.65 4.49 -1.29
C GLU A 26 -20.49 4.55 -0.01
N TYR A 27 -21.80 4.28 -0.11
CA TYR A 27 -22.68 4.25 1.04
C TYR A 27 -22.32 3.15 2.03
N ILE A 28 -22.13 1.91 1.58
CA ILE A 28 -21.80 0.78 2.46
C ILE A 28 -20.49 1.04 3.23
N ASN A 29 -19.44 1.49 2.53
CA ASN A 29 -18.16 1.82 3.18
C ASN A 29 -18.28 3.00 4.17
N ASP A 30 -19.15 3.98 3.90
CA ASP A 30 -19.42 5.06 4.87
C ASP A 30 -20.12 4.54 6.14
N GLN A 31 -21.03 3.55 6.00
CA GLN A 31 -21.74 2.97 7.13
C GLN A 31 -20.87 2.10 8.05
N LEU A 32 -19.77 1.52 7.53
CA LEU A 32 -18.81 0.74 8.33
C LEU A 32 -18.09 1.56 9.42
N LYS A 33 -18.17 2.90 9.36
CA LYS A 33 -17.69 3.78 10.45
C LYS A 33 -18.49 3.64 11.74
N TYR A 34 -19.73 3.17 11.64
CA TYR A 34 -20.68 3.11 12.74
C TYR A 34 -21.18 1.69 13.02
N HIS A 35 -20.86 0.74 12.14
CA HIS A 35 -21.35 -0.64 12.21
C HIS A 35 -20.20 -1.61 11.90
N THR A 36 -20.07 -2.65 12.71
CA THR A 36 -19.17 -3.76 12.42
C THR A 36 -19.92 -4.75 11.54
N PHE A 37 -19.36 -5.04 10.37
CA PHE A 37 -19.86 -6.11 9.50
C PHE A 37 -19.01 -7.36 9.68
N GLU A 38 -19.63 -8.52 9.83
CA GLU A 38 -18.92 -9.80 9.94
C GLU A 38 -19.25 -10.71 8.77
N ILE A 39 -18.22 -11.26 8.13
CA ILE A 39 -18.36 -12.27 7.08
C ILE A 39 -17.66 -13.53 7.56
N ASN A 40 -18.40 -14.64 7.64
CA ASN A 40 -17.88 -15.91 8.16
C ASN A 40 -17.22 -15.77 9.55
N GLY A 41 -17.77 -14.89 10.40
CA GLY A 41 -17.26 -14.62 11.76
C GLY A 41 -15.95 -13.82 11.78
N GLN A 42 -15.61 -13.09 10.71
CA GLN A 42 -14.48 -12.17 10.66
C GLN A 42 -14.97 -10.75 10.41
N PRO A 43 -14.54 -9.75 11.20
CA PRO A 43 -14.90 -8.36 10.98
C PRO A 43 -14.28 -7.82 9.69
N VAL A 44 -15.07 -7.03 8.97
CA VAL A 44 -14.71 -6.34 7.74
C VAL A 44 -14.59 -4.85 8.01
N ASN A 45 -13.45 -4.26 7.67
CA ASN A 45 -13.20 -2.84 7.88
C ASN A 45 -13.70 -1.99 6.72
N LEU A 46 -13.51 -2.48 5.49
CA LEU A 46 -13.86 -1.83 4.24
C LEU A 46 -14.15 -2.88 3.18
N PHE A 47 -14.76 -2.46 2.08
CA PHE A 47 -14.84 -3.23 0.85
C PHE A 47 -14.02 -2.57 -0.25
N GLU A 48 -13.48 -3.38 -1.15
CA GLU A 48 -13.12 -2.98 -2.51
C GLU A 48 -14.31 -3.21 -3.47
N HIS A 49 -14.26 -2.64 -4.68
CA HIS A 49 -15.33 -2.75 -5.68
C HIS A 49 -14.77 -3.20 -7.02
N ASP A 50 -15.15 -4.40 -7.48
CA ASP A 50 -14.60 -4.94 -8.72
C ASP A 50 -15.26 -4.37 -10.00
N LYS A 51 -14.71 -4.70 -11.17
CA LYS A 51 -15.26 -4.28 -12.48
C LYS A 51 -16.67 -4.79 -12.76
N ASN A 52 -17.12 -5.84 -12.06
CA ASN A 52 -18.46 -6.42 -12.19
C ASN A 52 -19.44 -5.80 -11.17
N GLY A 53 -18.95 -4.93 -10.29
CA GLY A 53 -19.69 -4.32 -9.20
C GLY A 53 -19.80 -5.17 -7.95
N ASN A 54 -19.04 -6.27 -7.84
CA ASN A 54 -19.02 -7.08 -6.63
C ASN A 54 -18.26 -6.36 -5.51
N LEU A 55 -18.74 -6.54 -4.29
CA LEU A 55 -18.04 -6.10 -3.08
C LEU A 55 -17.02 -7.16 -2.68
N ILE A 56 -15.75 -6.76 -2.57
CA ILE A 56 -14.69 -7.64 -2.09
C ILE A 56 -14.35 -7.23 -0.66
N PRO A 57 -14.57 -8.10 0.34
CA PRO A 57 -14.30 -7.76 1.73
C PRO A 57 -12.81 -7.55 2.01
N MET A 58 -12.49 -6.50 2.77
CA MET A 58 -11.17 -6.29 3.38
C MET A 58 -11.25 -6.66 4.86
N PRO A 59 -10.87 -7.90 5.26
CA PRO A 59 -10.86 -8.31 6.65
C PRO A 59 -9.80 -7.52 7.44
N GLN A 60 -9.89 -7.57 8.77
CA GLN A 60 -8.88 -6.96 9.63
C GLN A 60 -7.51 -7.65 9.50
N SER A 61 -6.47 -6.85 9.28
CA SER A 61 -5.08 -7.31 9.34
C SER A 61 -4.68 -7.64 10.78
N THR A 62 -3.94 -8.74 10.95
CA THR A 62 -3.33 -9.06 12.25
C THR A 62 -2.15 -8.14 12.54
N ILE A 63 -1.77 -7.98 13.82
CA ILE A 63 -0.72 -7.04 14.24
C ILE A 63 0.60 -7.22 13.51
N ASN A 64 1.03 -8.46 13.24
CA ASN A 64 2.27 -8.70 12.52
C ASN A 64 2.17 -8.30 11.05
N MET A 65 1.04 -8.57 10.39
CA MET A 65 0.85 -8.14 8.99
C MET A 65 0.83 -6.61 8.90
N GLU A 66 0.13 -5.94 9.81
CA GLU A 66 0.11 -4.47 9.86
C GLU A 66 1.50 -3.87 10.17
N ALA A 67 2.27 -4.50 11.06
CA ALA A 67 3.63 -4.07 11.37
C ALA A 67 4.55 -4.19 10.13
N VAL A 68 4.41 -5.27 9.34
CA VAL A 68 5.12 -5.42 8.06
C VAL A 68 4.72 -4.35 7.05
N VAL A 69 3.42 -4.09 6.88
CA VAL A 69 2.92 -3.01 5.99
C VAL A 69 3.49 -1.66 6.42
N SER A 70 3.42 -1.34 7.72
CA SER A 70 3.96 -0.10 8.28
C SER A 70 5.47 0.03 8.04
N GLU A 71 6.21 -1.06 8.16
CA GLU A 71 7.66 -1.07 7.93
C GLU A 71 8.00 -0.82 6.44
N ILE A 72 7.28 -1.46 5.52
CA ILE A 72 7.44 -1.24 4.07
C ILE A 72 7.11 0.22 3.72
N VAL A 73 6.02 0.77 4.26
CA VAL A 73 5.65 2.19 4.10
C VAL A 73 6.75 3.10 4.61
N ARG A 74 7.34 2.79 5.76
CA ARG A 74 8.44 3.57 6.36
C ARG A 74 9.66 3.58 5.45
N GLN A 75 10.10 2.42 4.96
CA GLN A 75 11.26 2.32 4.06
C GLN A 75 11.03 3.10 2.76
N LEU A 76 9.86 2.92 2.14
CA LEU A 76 9.51 3.59 0.89
C LEU A 76 9.34 5.11 1.08
N GLY A 77 8.75 5.52 2.20
CA GLY A 77 8.62 6.94 2.58
C GLY A 77 9.97 7.61 2.80
N ASN A 78 10.90 6.93 3.49
CA ASN A 78 12.27 7.41 3.68
C ASN A 78 12.98 7.60 2.33
N TRP A 79 12.92 6.59 1.46
CA TRP A 79 13.48 6.70 0.11
C TRP A 79 12.87 7.85 -0.69
N ASN A 80 11.55 8.00 -0.67
CA ASN A 80 10.84 9.06 -1.39
C ASN A 80 11.32 10.47 -0.97
N VAL A 81 11.57 10.66 0.33
CA VAL A 81 12.06 11.93 0.89
C VAL A 81 13.55 12.12 0.58
N GLN A 82 14.38 11.15 0.93
CA GLN A 82 15.85 11.20 0.82
C GLN A 82 16.32 11.36 -0.63
N ASN A 83 15.68 10.66 -1.57
CA ASN A 83 16.13 10.61 -2.97
C ASN A 83 15.44 11.65 -3.85
N GLY A 84 14.79 12.67 -3.29
CA GLY A 84 14.25 13.73 -4.15
C GLY A 84 12.92 13.44 -4.83
N GLN A 85 12.35 12.23 -4.69
CA GLN A 85 11.32 11.70 -5.59
C GLN A 85 10.03 12.52 -5.55
N GLY A 86 9.57 12.91 -4.36
CA GLY A 86 8.43 13.83 -4.19
C GLY A 86 7.07 13.25 -4.63
N GLY A 87 6.98 11.92 -4.73
CA GLY A 87 5.71 11.22 -4.96
C GLY A 87 4.91 11.00 -3.67
N ALA A 88 3.82 10.26 -3.78
CA ALA A 88 2.95 9.90 -2.65
C ALA A 88 3.08 8.40 -2.33
N VAL A 89 3.35 8.09 -1.06
CA VAL A 89 3.31 6.72 -0.51
C VAL A 89 2.02 6.58 0.30
N THR A 90 1.27 5.51 0.08
CA THR A 90 0.00 5.25 0.81
C THR A 90 -0.03 3.83 1.38
N SER A 91 -0.83 3.64 2.43
CA SER A 91 -1.24 2.32 2.95
C SER A 91 -2.75 2.11 2.83
N SER A 92 -3.23 0.88 3.08
CA SER A 92 -4.59 0.38 2.77
C SER A 92 -5.77 0.95 3.59
N GLN A 93 -5.69 2.19 4.08
CA GLN A 93 -6.89 2.94 4.49
C GLN A 93 -7.57 3.68 3.32
N GLY A 94 -6.89 3.81 2.17
CA GLY A 94 -7.39 4.45 0.96
C GLY A 94 -7.32 3.52 -0.26
N GLY A 95 -8.06 3.87 -1.30
CA GLY A 95 -8.08 3.12 -2.56
C GLY A 95 -7.72 3.98 -3.77
N PHE A 96 -7.74 3.36 -4.94
CA PHE A 96 -7.57 4.00 -6.23
C PHE A 96 -8.74 3.62 -7.13
N ASN A 97 -9.17 4.58 -7.94
CA ASN A 97 -10.13 4.34 -9.00
C ASN A 97 -9.39 3.85 -10.26
N PHE A 98 -9.37 2.54 -10.46
CA PHE A 98 -8.89 1.88 -11.67
C PHE A 98 -9.98 1.86 -12.76
N HIS A 99 -9.53 1.72 -14.01
CA HIS A 99 -10.40 1.49 -15.16
C HIS A 99 -10.11 0.14 -15.82
N VAL A 100 -10.75 -0.93 -15.31
CA VAL A 100 -10.49 -2.29 -15.78
C VAL A 100 -11.58 -2.70 -16.77
N GLY A 101 -11.21 -2.88 -18.04
CA GLY A 101 -12.13 -3.37 -19.07
C GLY A 101 -13.33 -2.45 -19.35
N GLY A 102 -13.12 -1.13 -19.33
CA GLY A 102 -14.21 -0.17 -19.58
C GLY A 102 -15.01 0.23 -18.34
N ARG A 103 -14.68 -0.32 -17.16
CA ARG A 103 -15.48 -0.16 -15.94
C ARG A 103 -14.65 0.35 -14.78
N ARG A 104 -15.32 1.08 -13.89
CA ARG A 104 -14.76 1.56 -12.63
C ARG A 104 -14.48 0.37 -11.71
N THR A 105 -13.30 0.36 -11.11
CA THR A 105 -12.85 -0.65 -10.16
C THR A 105 -12.12 0.07 -9.02
N ILE A 106 -12.54 -0.13 -7.77
CA ILE A 106 -11.87 0.46 -6.62
C ILE A 106 -10.98 -0.59 -5.97
N ARG A 107 -9.67 -0.33 -5.87
CA ARG A 107 -8.68 -1.20 -5.21
C ARG A 107 -7.82 -0.45 -4.22
N ALA A 108 -7.52 -1.11 -3.10
CA ALA A 108 -6.75 -0.61 -1.98
C ALA A 108 -5.57 -1.56 -1.73
N PRO A 109 -4.46 -1.43 -2.49
CA PRO A 109 -3.24 -2.20 -2.20
C PRO A 109 -2.72 -1.87 -0.80
N ASP A 110 -2.11 -2.85 -0.12
CA ASP A 110 -1.54 -2.65 1.21
C ASP A 110 -0.51 -1.53 1.28
N VAL A 111 0.36 -1.44 0.26
CA VAL A 111 1.24 -0.29 0.06
C VAL A 111 1.24 0.12 -1.39
N SER A 112 1.29 1.42 -1.65
CA SER A 112 1.48 1.93 -3.02
C SER A 112 2.40 3.13 -3.09
N PHE A 113 2.95 3.36 -4.28
CA PHE A 113 3.66 4.58 -4.62
C PHE A 113 3.11 5.18 -5.91
N THR A 114 2.78 6.47 -5.86
CA THR A 114 2.40 7.29 -7.01
C THR A 114 3.50 8.31 -7.27
N SER A 115 3.98 8.40 -8.51
CA SER A 115 5.04 9.35 -8.86
C SER A 115 4.59 10.79 -8.66
N LYS A 116 5.56 11.69 -8.45
CA LYS A 116 5.31 13.13 -8.36
C LYS A 116 4.55 13.66 -9.58
N ASP A 117 4.94 13.22 -10.78
CA ASP A 117 4.34 13.66 -12.03
C ASP A 117 2.85 13.32 -12.08
N VAL A 118 2.45 12.12 -11.68
CA VAL A 118 1.02 11.78 -11.60
C VAL A 118 0.35 12.58 -10.49
N TYR A 119 0.93 12.57 -9.28
CA TYR A 119 0.32 13.16 -8.09
C TYR A 119 0.05 14.67 -8.22
N CYS A 120 0.99 15.43 -8.79
CA CYS A 120 0.85 16.88 -8.98
C CYS A 120 -0.20 17.29 -10.04
N HIS A 121 -0.60 16.37 -10.92
CA HIS A 121 -1.62 16.63 -11.95
C HIS A 121 -3.02 16.16 -11.55
N LEU A 122 -3.17 15.53 -10.37
CA LEU A 122 -4.47 15.11 -9.89
C LEU A 122 -5.34 16.33 -9.53
N ASN A 123 -6.61 16.27 -9.94
CA ASN A 123 -7.59 17.28 -9.57
C ASN A 123 -8.22 16.99 -8.19
N GLN A 124 -9.01 17.94 -7.67
CA GLN A 124 -9.65 17.82 -6.35
C GLN A 124 -10.60 16.63 -6.23
N GLN A 125 -11.27 16.22 -7.31
CA GLN A 125 -12.13 15.03 -7.28
C GLN A 125 -11.28 13.77 -7.12
N GLN A 126 -10.18 13.64 -7.87
CA GLN A 126 -9.27 12.50 -7.77
C GLN A 126 -8.55 12.44 -6.41
N LEU A 127 -8.22 13.59 -5.82
CA LEU A 127 -7.48 13.67 -4.55
C LEU A 127 -8.33 13.35 -3.33
N TRP A 128 -9.59 13.79 -3.31
CA TRP A 128 -10.42 13.75 -2.10
C TRP A 128 -11.66 12.86 -2.20
N THR A 129 -11.85 12.23 -3.36
CA THR A 129 -12.95 11.29 -3.62
C THR A 129 -12.48 10.18 -4.56
N PHE A 130 -13.30 9.17 -4.82
CA PHE A 130 -13.07 8.23 -5.92
C PHE A 130 -13.71 8.71 -7.25
N LYS A 131 -14.07 9.99 -7.37
CA LYS A 131 -14.69 10.59 -8.56
C LYS A 131 -13.64 11.28 -9.43
N GLY A 132 -14.03 11.66 -10.64
CA GLY A 132 -13.11 12.12 -11.68
C GLY A 132 -12.49 10.96 -12.48
N GLU A 133 -11.52 11.30 -13.32
CA GLU A 133 -10.86 10.33 -14.19
C GLU A 133 -10.04 9.31 -13.39
N PRO A 134 -10.08 8.02 -13.77
CA PRO A 134 -9.28 6.97 -13.15
C PRO A 134 -7.78 7.29 -13.17
N PHE A 135 -7.08 6.95 -12.09
CA PHE A 135 -5.62 6.96 -12.03
C PHE A 135 -5.15 5.80 -11.16
N THR A 136 -3.91 5.35 -11.40
CA THR A 136 -3.34 4.20 -10.69
C THR A 136 -1.95 4.55 -10.17
N PRO A 137 -1.50 3.95 -9.06
CA PRO A 137 -0.12 4.07 -8.63
C PRO A 137 0.83 3.39 -9.64
N MET A 138 2.13 3.68 -9.53
CA MET A 138 3.16 3.02 -10.34
C MET A 138 3.72 1.75 -9.67
N VAL A 139 3.65 1.67 -8.34
CA VAL A 139 4.02 0.47 -7.56
C VAL A 139 2.87 0.10 -6.64
N VAL A 140 2.58 -1.20 -6.57
CA VAL A 140 1.61 -1.80 -5.63
C VAL A 140 2.26 -2.96 -4.91
N ILE A 141 2.00 -3.09 -3.61
CA ILE A 141 2.50 -4.16 -2.76
C ILE A 141 1.33 -4.71 -1.97
N GLU A 142 1.20 -6.03 -1.94
CA GLU A 142 0.24 -6.77 -1.10
C GLU A 142 1.02 -7.65 -0.12
N VAL A 143 0.58 -7.69 1.14
CA VAL A 143 1.18 -8.48 2.22
C VAL A 143 0.15 -9.51 2.68
N SER A 144 0.44 -10.80 2.46
CA SER A 144 -0.53 -11.85 2.79
C SER A 144 0.14 -13.16 3.18
N ASP A 145 -0.52 -13.90 4.06
CA ASP A 145 -0.25 -15.32 4.26
C ASP A 145 -0.77 -16.12 3.05
N THR A 146 0.14 -16.79 2.35
CA THR A 146 -0.16 -17.58 1.14
C THR A 146 -0.31 -19.08 1.43
N ILE A 147 -0.42 -19.49 2.70
CA ILE A 147 -0.69 -20.89 3.10
C ILE A 147 -1.86 -21.48 2.33
N LYS A 148 -2.96 -20.72 2.24
CA LYS A 148 -4.14 -21.14 1.49
C LYS A 148 -3.90 -20.85 0.02
N LYS A 149 -3.79 -21.91 -0.79
CA LYS A 149 -3.62 -21.81 -2.26
C LYS A 149 -4.61 -20.84 -2.92
N LYS A 150 -5.87 -20.87 -2.49
CA LYS A 150 -6.92 -19.98 -3.02
C LYS A 150 -6.59 -18.49 -2.79
N VAL A 151 -6.07 -18.12 -1.62
CA VAL A 151 -5.65 -16.73 -1.32
C VAL A 151 -4.55 -16.28 -2.27
N PHE A 152 -3.56 -17.13 -2.51
CA PHE A 152 -2.51 -16.84 -3.49
C PHE A 152 -3.04 -16.70 -4.92
N GLU A 153 -3.94 -17.61 -5.34
CA GLU A 153 -4.56 -17.55 -6.67
C GLU A 153 -5.38 -16.27 -6.87
N ASP A 154 -6.14 -15.85 -5.85
CA ASP A 154 -6.93 -14.62 -5.88
C ASP A 154 -6.04 -13.38 -5.99
N LEU A 155 -4.94 -13.33 -5.24
CA LEU A 155 -3.96 -12.24 -5.33
C LEU A 155 -3.22 -12.24 -6.67
N ASP A 156 -2.80 -13.40 -7.17
CA ASP A 156 -2.17 -13.51 -8.49
C ASP A 156 -3.09 -13.04 -9.62
N GLU A 157 -4.38 -13.38 -9.54
CA GLU A 157 -5.41 -12.90 -10.45
C GLU A 157 -5.58 -11.37 -10.34
N LYS A 158 -5.68 -10.83 -9.11
CA LYS A 158 -5.75 -9.38 -8.85
C LYS A 158 -4.57 -8.64 -9.48
N PHE A 159 -3.35 -9.13 -9.32
CA PHE A 159 -2.18 -8.55 -9.98
C PHE A 159 -2.33 -8.56 -11.50
N LYS A 160 -2.64 -9.72 -12.10
CA LYS A 160 -2.60 -9.88 -13.56
C LYS A 160 -3.75 -9.21 -14.29
N ILE A 161 -4.96 -9.28 -13.73
CA ILE A 161 -6.20 -8.88 -14.40
C ILE A 161 -6.61 -7.45 -14.05
N GLU A 162 -6.18 -6.93 -12.89
CA GLU A 162 -6.65 -5.64 -12.38
C GLU A 162 -5.50 -4.64 -12.23
N TYR A 163 -4.49 -4.94 -11.41
CA TYR A 163 -3.35 -4.02 -11.25
C TYR A 163 -2.57 -3.83 -12.54
N PHE A 164 -2.33 -4.91 -13.29
CA PHE A 164 -1.68 -4.88 -14.61
C PHE A 164 -2.68 -4.96 -15.78
N ALA A 165 -3.94 -4.56 -15.57
CA ALA A 165 -4.90 -4.41 -16.67
C ALA A 165 -4.39 -3.43 -17.74
N MET A 166 -4.92 -3.52 -18.96
CA MET A 166 -4.65 -2.50 -19.98
C MET A 166 -5.14 -1.13 -19.50
N GLY A 167 -4.34 -0.09 -19.68
CA GLY A 167 -4.65 1.28 -19.25
C GLY A 167 -4.21 1.62 -17.82
N THR A 168 -3.63 0.68 -17.07
CA THR A 168 -3.00 0.99 -15.78
C THR A 168 -1.56 1.46 -15.96
N SER A 169 -1.10 2.32 -15.05
CA SER A 169 0.28 2.82 -14.97
C SER A 169 1.17 2.01 -14.02
N VAL A 170 0.68 0.88 -13.49
CA VAL A 170 1.43 0.00 -12.60
C VAL A 170 2.60 -0.62 -13.36
N GLN A 171 3.81 -0.44 -12.83
CA GLN A 171 5.06 -0.93 -13.41
C GLN A 171 5.67 -2.07 -12.59
N MET A 172 5.48 -2.05 -11.26
CA MET A 172 5.94 -3.08 -10.34
C MET A 172 4.82 -3.49 -9.39
N GLY A 173 4.61 -4.80 -9.26
CA GLY A 173 3.81 -5.40 -8.21
C GLY A 173 4.66 -6.28 -7.32
N LEU A 174 4.45 -6.25 -6.01
CA LEU A 174 5.09 -7.17 -5.07
C LEU A 174 4.02 -7.88 -4.24
N LEU A 175 4.11 -9.21 -4.17
CA LEU A 175 3.37 -10.01 -3.18
C LEU A 175 4.39 -10.53 -2.17
N ILE A 176 4.20 -10.19 -0.90
CA ILE A 176 5.13 -10.52 0.19
C ILE A 176 4.40 -11.40 1.20
N ASP A 177 4.94 -12.59 1.43
CA ASP A 177 4.51 -13.50 2.50
C ASP A 177 5.62 -13.59 3.56
N PRO A 178 5.53 -12.77 4.64
CA PRO A 178 6.54 -12.77 5.69
C PRO A 178 6.51 -14.04 6.54
N GLN A 179 5.38 -14.74 6.61
CA GLN A 179 5.24 -15.94 7.42
C GLN A 179 5.89 -17.15 6.76
N LYS A 180 5.79 -17.25 5.44
CA LYS A 180 6.45 -18.30 4.63
C LYS A 180 7.78 -17.91 4.06
N LYS A 181 8.19 -16.66 4.24
CA LYS A 181 9.41 -16.11 3.66
C LYS A 181 9.42 -16.34 2.15
N ARG A 182 8.36 -15.87 1.47
CA ARG A 182 8.20 -15.98 0.01
C ARG A 182 7.80 -14.64 -0.57
N MET A 183 8.34 -14.34 -1.74
CA MET A 183 8.08 -13.07 -2.41
C MET A 183 7.90 -13.32 -3.91
N TRP A 184 7.00 -12.56 -4.51
CA TRP A 184 6.79 -12.57 -5.95
C TRP A 184 6.83 -11.16 -6.49
N ILE A 185 7.48 -11.01 -7.64
CA ILE A 185 7.51 -9.76 -8.38
C ILE A 185 6.67 -9.89 -9.65
N TYR A 186 5.86 -8.88 -9.90
CA TYR A 186 5.04 -8.74 -11.10
C TYR A 186 5.56 -7.55 -11.90
N LYS A 187 5.81 -7.77 -13.19
CA LYS A 187 6.23 -6.74 -14.15
C LYS A 187 5.64 -7.05 -15.53
N ARG A 188 5.64 -6.05 -16.41
CA ARG A 188 5.39 -6.27 -17.84
C ARG A 188 6.70 -6.66 -18.54
N ASN A 189 6.63 -7.60 -19.47
CA ASN A 189 7.73 -7.87 -20.40
C ASN A 189 7.77 -6.80 -21.52
N GLU A 190 8.72 -6.93 -22.44
CA GLU A 190 8.88 -6.02 -23.59
C GLU A 190 7.65 -5.99 -24.52
N LYS A 191 6.80 -7.03 -24.48
CA LYS A 191 5.54 -7.11 -25.23
C LYS A 191 4.35 -6.50 -24.48
N GLY A 192 4.56 -5.98 -23.27
CA GLY A 192 3.51 -5.43 -22.41
C GLY A 192 2.73 -6.48 -21.60
N GLU A 193 3.08 -7.76 -21.72
CA GLU A 193 2.41 -8.86 -21.03
C GLU A 193 2.91 -8.96 -19.58
N VAL A 194 1.98 -9.08 -18.64
CA VAL A 194 2.33 -9.26 -17.23
C VAL A 194 2.88 -10.66 -16.99
N PHE A 195 4.00 -10.73 -16.28
CA PHE A 195 4.56 -11.98 -15.78
C PHE A 195 4.80 -11.89 -14.28
N ARG A 196 4.84 -13.05 -13.63
CA ARG A 196 5.18 -13.22 -12.22
C ARG A 196 6.48 -14.00 -12.11
N SER A 197 7.38 -13.58 -11.24
CA SER A 197 8.57 -14.35 -10.86
C SER A 197 8.64 -14.50 -9.35
N GLU A 198 8.82 -15.72 -8.87
CA GLU A 198 9.14 -15.98 -7.47
C GLU A 198 10.58 -15.55 -7.19
N ARG A 199 10.79 -14.94 -6.02
CA ARG A 199 12.08 -14.50 -5.52
C ARG A 199 12.42 -15.24 -4.25
N THR A 200 13.71 -15.47 -4.07
CA THR A 200 14.25 -15.88 -2.76
C THR A 200 13.94 -14.80 -1.75
N TRP A 201 13.59 -15.19 -0.53
CA TRP A 201 13.42 -14.25 0.57
C TRP A 201 14.73 -13.50 0.83
N GLY A 202 14.67 -12.18 0.71
CA GLY A 202 15.82 -11.29 0.78
C GLY A 202 15.54 -10.00 0.05
N ASP A 203 16.48 -9.06 0.15
CA ASP A 203 16.30 -7.70 -0.30
C ASP A 203 15.84 -7.59 -1.77
N ILE A 204 14.91 -6.66 -2.01
CA ILE A 204 14.45 -6.35 -3.36
C ILE A 204 14.99 -4.98 -3.80
N ASP A 205 15.76 -5.00 -4.88
CA ASP A 205 16.15 -3.80 -5.61
C ASP A 205 14.95 -3.23 -6.40
N GLY A 206 14.67 -1.95 -6.19
CA GLY A 206 13.64 -1.17 -6.89
C GLY A 206 13.90 -0.98 -8.39
N GLY A 207 15.15 -1.19 -8.83
CA GLY A 207 15.63 -1.03 -10.19
C GLY A 207 15.31 0.35 -10.76
N ASP A 208 15.07 0.40 -12.06
CA ASP A 208 14.73 1.66 -12.75
C ASP A 208 13.36 2.24 -12.34
N ILE A 209 12.51 1.43 -11.70
CA ILE A 209 11.14 1.84 -11.29
C ILE A 209 11.21 2.65 -10.00
N LEU A 210 12.07 2.25 -9.05
CA LEU A 210 12.35 2.99 -7.82
C LEU A 210 13.88 3.15 -7.68
N PRO A 211 14.50 4.11 -8.39
CA PRO A 211 15.95 4.22 -8.46
C PRO A 211 16.61 4.42 -7.08
N GLY A 212 17.54 3.52 -6.76
CA GLY A 212 18.27 3.53 -5.49
C GLY A 212 17.43 3.13 -4.28
N PHE A 213 16.24 2.57 -4.48
CA PHE A 213 15.47 1.92 -3.43
C PHE A 213 15.89 0.45 -3.31
N THR A 214 16.09 0.00 -2.08
CA THR A 214 16.18 -1.42 -1.74
C THR A 214 15.21 -1.66 -0.59
N LEU A 215 14.29 -2.61 -0.77
CA LEU A 215 13.46 -3.09 0.32
C LEU A 215 14.32 -4.02 1.18
N ASP A 216 14.59 -3.59 2.41
CA ASP A 216 15.36 -4.31 3.41
C ASP A 216 14.46 -5.33 4.10
N VAL A 217 14.71 -6.60 3.82
CA VAL A 217 13.90 -7.71 4.35
C VAL A 217 14.28 -8.05 5.79
N GLU A 218 15.53 -7.79 6.21
CA GLU A 218 15.95 -8.00 7.60
C GLU A 218 15.15 -7.08 8.54
N MET A 219 14.94 -5.82 8.17
CA MET A 219 14.10 -4.90 8.96
C MET A 219 12.64 -5.35 9.05
N ILE A 220 12.11 -6.01 8.00
CA ILE A 220 10.77 -6.60 8.03
C ILE A 220 10.73 -7.76 9.04
N GLU A 221 11.74 -8.64 9.02
CA GLU A 221 11.85 -9.77 9.96
C GLU A 221 12.00 -9.29 11.41
N ASP A 222 12.88 -8.32 11.65
CA ASP A 222 13.11 -7.70 12.96
C ASP A 222 11.81 -7.13 13.53
N THR A 223 10.98 -6.51 12.68
CA THR A 223 9.71 -5.88 13.08
C THR A 223 8.69 -6.88 13.64
N ILE A 224 8.69 -8.12 13.15
CA ILE A 224 7.77 -9.18 13.60
C ILE A 224 8.44 -10.21 14.51
N SER A 225 9.73 -10.02 14.80
CA SER A 225 10.45 -10.84 15.78
C SER A 225 10.04 -10.45 17.19
N GLN A 226 9.71 -11.46 18.01
CA GLN A 226 9.47 -11.27 19.45
C GLN A 226 10.76 -11.38 20.27
N GLU A 227 11.91 -11.57 19.62
CA GLU A 227 13.19 -11.61 20.32
C GLU A 227 13.55 -10.19 20.76
N SER A 228 13.64 -10.00 22.08
CA SER A 228 14.21 -8.77 22.62
C SER A 228 15.66 -8.69 22.17
N ARG A 229 15.97 -7.87 21.16
CA ARG A 229 17.34 -7.37 20.99
C ARG A 229 17.71 -6.74 22.34
N SER A 230 18.60 -7.39 23.07
CA SER A 230 19.14 -6.84 24.30
C SER A 230 19.61 -5.43 23.97
N THR A 231 19.09 -4.43 24.68
CA THR A 231 19.58 -3.05 24.68
C THR A 231 20.99 -2.95 25.30
N GLU A 232 21.84 -3.95 25.05
CA GLU A 232 23.26 -3.96 25.37
C GLU A 232 24.07 -3.45 24.17
N THR A 233 23.62 -2.37 23.54
CA THR A 233 24.58 -1.37 23.08
C THR A 233 24.63 -0.31 24.16
N SER A 234 25.69 -0.42 24.96
CA SER A 234 26.24 0.65 25.78
C SER A 234 25.77 2.03 25.33
N LYS A 235 25.08 2.76 26.22
CA LYS A 235 24.95 4.22 26.16
C LYS A 235 26.36 4.83 26.19
N LYS A 236 27.11 4.76 25.09
CA LYS A 236 28.00 5.85 24.74
C LYS A 236 27.04 6.93 24.24
N SER A 237 27.04 8.07 24.92
CA SER A 237 26.49 9.29 24.37
C SER A 237 27.29 9.62 23.12
N GLU A 238 26.97 8.98 21.99
CA GLU A 238 27.57 9.32 20.72
C GLU A 238 27.01 10.67 20.34
N SER A 239 27.82 11.69 20.61
CA SER A 239 27.59 12.99 20.05
C SER A 239 27.71 12.90 18.54
N VAL A 240 26.63 13.23 17.83
CA VAL A 240 26.60 13.21 16.38
C VAL A 240 26.70 14.65 15.89
N ASN A 241 27.75 14.92 15.11
CA ASN A 241 27.88 16.18 14.39
C ASN A 241 27.13 16.09 13.08
N CYS A 242 26.41 17.15 12.73
CA CYS A 242 25.84 17.23 11.40
C CYS A 242 26.95 17.40 10.35
N PRO A 243 27.03 16.54 9.31
CA PRO A 243 28.07 16.67 8.31
C PRO A 243 27.84 17.84 7.33
N LYS A 244 26.67 18.49 7.38
CA LYS A 244 26.26 19.57 6.48
C LYS A 244 26.25 20.95 7.15
N CYS A 245 26.38 21.03 8.48
CA CYS A 245 26.43 22.29 9.22
C CYS A 245 27.06 22.09 10.61
N ASN A 246 27.34 23.17 11.33
CA ASN A 246 28.01 23.10 12.63
C ASN A 246 27.10 22.70 13.82
N ASN A 247 25.92 22.12 13.56
CA ASN A 247 25.05 21.67 14.64
C ASN A 247 25.53 20.33 15.22
N HIS A 248 25.41 20.21 16.54
CA HIS A 248 25.83 19.07 17.33
C HIS A 248 24.64 18.50 18.11
N PHE A 249 24.57 17.18 18.19
CA PHE A 249 23.45 16.46 18.79
C PHE A 249 23.94 15.42 19.77
N THR A 250 23.27 15.31 20.90
CA THR A 250 23.60 14.33 21.97
C THR A 250 22.92 12.98 21.78
N ASN A 251 22.09 12.83 20.74
CA ASN A 251 21.43 11.59 20.38
C ASN A 251 21.08 11.58 18.88
N CYS A 252 21.06 10.39 18.28
CA CYS A 252 20.77 10.18 16.87
C CYS A 252 19.40 10.69 16.44
N LEU A 253 18.38 10.63 17.31
CA LEU A 253 17.02 11.09 16.97
C LEU A 253 16.99 12.60 16.69
N SER A 254 17.60 13.40 17.55
CA SER A 254 17.68 14.86 17.37
C SER A 254 18.52 15.23 16.14
N PHE A 255 19.59 14.50 15.88
CA PHE A 255 20.37 14.61 14.64
C PHE A 255 19.52 14.30 13.40
N MET A 256 18.83 13.16 13.37
CA MET A 256 17.99 12.76 12.23
C MET A 256 16.90 13.79 11.94
N LYS A 257 16.19 14.28 12.97
CA LYS A 257 15.17 15.34 12.81
C LYS A 257 15.75 16.63 12.23
N HIS A 258 16.91 17.05 12.72
CA HIS A 258 17.60 18.23 12.18
C HIS A 258 18.01 18.02 10.72
N PHE A 259 18.61 16.87 10.43
CA PHE A 259 19.13 16.56 9.10
C PHE A 259 18.02 16.51 8.06
N GLU A 260 16.92 15.83 8.39
CA GLU A 260 15.76 15.74 7.52
C GLU A 260 15.14 17.12 7.24
N LYS A 261 14.90 17.91 8.29
CA LYS A 261 14.28 19.23 8.14
C LYS A 261 15.17 20.20 7.34
N SER A 262 16.40 20.37 7.80
CA SER A 262 17.25 21.49 7.38
C SER A 262 18.08 21.17 6.14
N HIS A 263 18.32 19.89 5.84
CA HIS A 263 19.20 19.48 4.74
C HIS A 263 18.50 18.64 3.68
N ILE A 264 17.35 18.03 3.97
CA ILE A 264 16.59 17.26 2.97
C ILE A 264 15.36 18.04 2.47
N ARG A 265 14.55 18.60 3.38
CA ARG A 265 13.29 19.26 3.02
C ARG A 265 13.47 20.71 2.55
N GLU A 266 14.34 21.49 3.19
CA GLU A 266 14.58 22.91 2.83
C GLU A 266 15.34 23.11 1.51
N GLN A 267 16.08 22.10 1.01
CA GLN A 267 16.77 22.17 -0.29
C GLN A 267 15.85 22.02 -1.51
N LYS A 268 14.57 21.71 -1.30
CA LYS A 268 13.56 21.53 -2.37
C LYS A 268 12.58 22.71 -2.48
N GLY A 269 12.84 23.81 -1.78
CA GLY A 269 12.05 25.05 -1.79
C GLY A 269 12.58 26.08 -2.77
#